data_AF-A0A960L9H4-F1
#
_entry.id   AF-A0A960L9H4-F1
#
_cell.length_a   1.000
_cell.length_b   1.000
_cell.length_c   1.000
_cell.angle_alpha   90.00
_cell.angle_beta   90.00
_cell.angle_gamma   90.00
#
_symmetry.space_group_name_H-M   'P 1'
#
loop_
_entity.id
_entity.type
_entity.pdbx_description
1 polymer ?
#
loop_
_entity_poly.entity_id
_entity_poly.type
_entity_poly.pdbx_seq_one_letter_code
_entity_poly.pdbx_strand_id
1 'polypeptide(L)'
;MRYPTILALACAITVSSTAARAEEPAAVLDRDGRLYQLQSGTYGELFTDGTLAAATAPVLALDIHDPDGTEHRLLVAGTEDSAREMAGQLVLEETSQTLYVVWERLPAKGAEEVLAVGLEGQEWSDPVTLTAEAEITATPQLRVTRDSFLVDDGKGGAKEVVRTALHLLWAEQSEGGEAVIYAPVILEDGVNRSPAPRVVLNDFGTGGSAPEVLPEGLGSSPTLVRGSDDHSVVAGFVDVSTGRQLTIELRMMPYALGGLAREVERYILDEGSLAQTPSGFESLAGGVGGMIIETGSRLFGTDGLDRTYVSSRLSMIDVPRSEGGEEVAPHMVRVYVTSDRPAPTVGAGVEASLLVSGDGERGVVCWENGSSMLYRETEGSGWTSVRTLPMGAGLDRDKAEELLRQRLQAH
;
A
#
# COMPACT_ATOMS: atom_id res chain seq x y z
N MET A 1 57.89 55.66 18.39
CA MET A 1 57.72 54.22 18.14
C MET A 1 56.28 53.85 18.44
N ARG A 2 55.47 53.58 17.42
CA ARG A 2 54.08 53.13 17.55
C ARG A 2 54.00 51.75 16.87
N TYR A 3 53.60 50.72 17.60
CA TYR A 3 53.28 49.40 17.05
C TYR A 3 51.80 49.38 16.66
N PRO A 4 51.41 48.78 15.52
CA PRO A 4 50.01 48.54 15.20
C PRO A 4 49.55 47.19 15.75
N THR A 5 48.39 47.20 16.39
CA THR A 5 47.65 46.01 16.81
C THR A 5 46.83 45.51 15.62
N ILE A 6 47.14 44.31 15.10
CA ILE A 6 46.35 43.64 14.06
C ILE A 6 45.36 42.71 14.76
N LEU A 7 44.07 43.00 14.60
CA LEU A 7 42.95 42.20 15.06
C LEU A 7 42.67 41.13 13.98
N ALA A 8 42.98 39.87 14.27
CA ALA A 8 42.66 38.74 13.37
C ALA A 8 41.26 38.22 13.69
N LEU A 9 40.33 38.39 12.74
CA LEU A 9 38.99 37.85 12.78
C LEU A 9 39.01 36.43 12.20
N ALA A 10 38.85 35.41 13.05
CA ALA A 10 38.73 34.02 12.63
C ALA A 10 37.24 33.70 12.34
N CYS A 11 36.87 33.66 11.06
CA CYS A 11 35.60 33.08 10.62
C CYS A 11 35.72 31.55 10.63
N ALA A 12 35.13 30.89 11.62
CA ALA A 12 34.90 29.46 11.61
C ALA A 12 33.67 29.17 10.73
N ILE A 13 33.88 28.66 9.52
CA ILE A 13 32.83 28.11 8.67
C ILE A 13 32.60 26.67 9.13
N THR A 14 31.56 26.43 9.92
CA THR A 14 31.05 25.08 10.20
C THR A 14 30.25 24.63 8.99
N VAL A 15 30.86 23.84 8.11
CA VAL A 15 30.14 23.10 7.07
C VAL A 15 29.43 21.95 7.76
N SER A 16 28.16 22.15 8.11
CA SER A 16 27.28 21.05 8.51
C SER A 16 27.07 20.17 7.29
N SER A 17 27.81 19.07 7.21
CA SER A 17 27.55 18.00 6.26
C SER A 17 26.28 17.30 6.74
N THR A 18 25.14 17.66 6.17
CA THR A 18 23.98 16.77 6.17
C THR A 18 24.41 15.54 5.37
N ALA A 19 24.80 14.47 6.07
CA ALA A 19 24.97 13.18 5.43
C ALA A 19 23.60 12.83 4.85
N ALA A 20 23.45 12.96 3.53
CA ALA A 20 22.30 12.41 2.83
C ALA A 20 22.32 10.90 3.13
N ARG A 21 21.28 10.42 3.81
CA ARG A 21 21.09 8.99 4.04
C ARG A 21 20.98 8.38 2.65
N ALA A 22 21.96 7.57 2.26
CA ALA A 22 21.88 6.84 1.01
C ALA A 22 20.66 5.91 1.14
N GLU A 23 19.63 6.19 0.37
CA GLU A 23 18.43 5.37 0.30
C GLU A 23 18.86 4.00 -0.22
N GLU A 24 18.62 2.95 0.57
CA GLU A 24 18.99 1.61 0.12
C GLU A 24 18.12 1.24 -1.10
N PRO A 25 18.74 0.73 -2.18
CA PRO A 25 18.00 0.36 -3.37
C PRO A 25 17.00 -0.75 -3.03
N ALA A 26 15.75 -0.59 -3.48
CA ALA A 26 14.72 -1.59 -3.29
C ALA A 26 15.15 -2.91 -3.95
N ALA A 27 15.05 -4.02 -3.20
CA ALA A 27 15.46 -5.32 -3.68
C ALA A 27 14.47 -6.42 -3.27
N VAL A 28 14.32 -7.45 -4.11
CA VAL A 28 13.53 -8.64 -3.81
C VAL A 28 14.24 -9.88 -4.35
N LEU A 29 14.23 -10.96 -3.57
CA LEU A 29 14.78 -12.26 -3.95
C LEU A 29 13.62 -13.20 -4.27
N ASP A 30 13.65 -13.86 -5.43
CA ASP A 30 12.67 -14.90 -5.74
C ASP A 30 13.02 -16.24 -5.09
N ARG A 31 12.15 -17.24 -5.33
CA ARG A 31 12.32 -18.60 -4.77
C ARG A 31 13.46 -19.39 -5.41
N ASP A 32 13.87 -19.01 -6.62
CA ASP A 32 14.97 -19.65 -7.36
C ASP A 32 16.33 -19.02 -7.01
N GLY A 33 16.34 -17.96 -6.20
CA GLY A 33 17.54 -17.27 -5.74
C GLY A 33 18.00 -16.15 -6.67
N ARG A 34 17.15 -15.72 -7.61
CA ARG A 34 17.41 -14.54 -8.43
C ARG A 34 17.11 -13.28 -7.62
N LEU A 35 18.04 -12.35 -7.63
CA LEU A 35 17.92 -11.06 -6.97
C LEU A 35 17.52 -9.99 -7.99
N TYR A 36 16.43 -9.29 -7.68
CA TYR A 36 15.98 -8.11 -8.40
C TYR A 36 16.33 -6.88 -7.57
N GLN A 37 16.97 -5.89 -8.16
CA GLN A 37 17.39 -4.68 -7.47
C GLN A 37 17.12 -3.44 -8.33
N LEU A 38 16.40 -2.47 -7.77
CA LEU A 38 16.06 -1.22 -8.44
C LEU A 38 17.18 -0.20 -8.26
N GLN A 39 17.69 0.34 -9.36
CA GLN A 39 18.68 1.39 -9.40
C GLN A 39 18.06 2.69 -9.91
N SER A 40 18.53 3.82 -9.38
CA SER A 40 18.23 5.16 -9.89
C SER A 40 19.53 5.83 -10.33
N GLY A 41 19.49 6.56 -11.44
CA GLY A 41 20.65 7.25 -11.99
C GLY A 41 20.33 7.91 -13.32
N THR A 42 21.35 8.44 -14.01
CA THR A 42 21.14 8.91 -15.38
C THR A 42 21.27 7.75 -16.39
N TYR A 43 20.60 7.87 -17.52
CA TYR A 43 20.63 6.85 -18.57
C TYR A 43 22.06 6.54 -19.04
N GLY A 44 22.92 7.56 -19.22
CA GLY A 44 24.29 7.37 -19.67
C GLY A 44 25.22 6.71 -18.63
N GLU A 45 24.89 6.83 -17.33
CA GLU A 45 25.60 6.13 -16.25
C GLU A 45 25.19 4.66 -16.17
N LEU A 46 23.89 4.39 -16.32
CA LEU A 46 23.34 3.04 -16.15
C LEU A 46 23.39 2.18 -17.44
N PHE A 47 23.37 2.82 -18.61
CA PHE A 47 23.33 2.19 -19.95
C PHE A 47 24.35 2.85 -20.89
N THR A 48 25.65 2.57 -20.68
CA THR A 48 26.76 3.25 -21.38
C THR A 48 26.71 3.17 -22.91
N ASP A 49 26.15 2.10 -23.46
CA ASP A 49 26.04 1.86 -24.91
C ASP A 49 24.60 2.04 -25.44
N GLY A 50 23.68 2.49 -24.60
CA GLY A 50 22.26 2.63 -24.93
C GLY A 50 21.92 3.90 -25.71
N THR A 51 20.79 3.89 -26.42
CA THR A 51 20.27 5.05 -27.16
C THR A 51 18.76 5.28 -27.00
N LEU A 52 18.12 4.65 -26.00
CA LEU A 52 16.67 4.73 -25.82
C LEU A 52 16.23 6.08 -25.22
N ALA A 53 17.09 6.71 -24.42
CA ALA A 53 16.85 8.01 -23.81
C ALA A 53 18.09 8.93 -23.95
N ALA A 54 17.95 10.20 -23.58
CA ALA A 54 19.09 11.11 -23.51
C ALA A 54 20.05 10.66 -22.39
N ALA A 55 21.37 10.74 -22.59
CA ALA A 55 22.35 10.29 -21.60
C ALA A 55 22.20 10.97 -20.21
N THR A 56 21.62 12.16 -20.16
CA THR A 56 21.37 12.92 -18.91
C THR A 56 19.96 12.72 -18.35
N ALA A 57 19.10 11.95 -19.02
CA ALA A 57 17.75 11.66 -18.52
C ALA A 57 17.87 10.85 -17.21
N PRO A 58 17.23 11.26 -16.12
CA PRO A 58 17.09 10.42 -14.95
C PRO A 58 16.17 9.23 -15.30
N VAL A 59 16.60 8.01 -14.98
CA VAL A 59 15.86 6.78 -15.29
C VAL A 59 15.90 5.81 -14.11
N LEU A 60 15.03 4.82 -14.13
CA LEU A 60 15.15 3.65 -13.27
C LEU A 60 15.64 2.44 -14.07
N ALA A 61 16.51 1.65 -13.47
CA ALA A 61 16.96 0.38 -14.04
C ALA A 61 16.70 -0.76 -13.05
N LEU A 62 16.33 -1.91 -13.58
CA LEU A 62 16.21 -3.14 -12.82
C LEU A 62 17.42 -4.02 -13.09
N ASP A 63 18.24 -4.21 -12.07
CA ASP A 63 19.31 -5.20 -12.06
C ASP A 63 18.72 -6.55 -11.67
N ILE A 64 19.04 -7.57 -12.45
CA ILE A 64 18.61 -8.95 -12.26
C ILE A 64 19.88 -9.79 -12.16
N HIS A 65 20.14 -10.34 -10.98
CA HIS A 65 21.25 -11.25 -10.74
C HIS A 65 20.71 -12.68 -10.67
N ASP A 66 21.04 -13.49 -11.68
CA ASP A 66 20.68 -14.90 -11.72
C ASP A 66 21.55 -15.73 -10.75
N PRO A 67 21.05 -16.89 -10.28
CA PRO A 67 21.81 -17.78 -9.40
C PRO A 67 23.15 -18.28 -9.98
N ASP A 68 23.31 -18.25 -11.31
CA ASP A 68 24.54 -18.64 -12.00
C ASP A 68 25.59 -17.51 -12.08
N GLY A 69 25.26 -16.33 -11.54
CA GLY A 69 26.10 -15.13 -11.54
C GLY A 69 25.96 -14.27 -12.80
N THR A 70 25.07 -14.62 -13.73
CA THR A 70 24.70 -13.75 -14.85
C THR A 70 23.96 -12.53 -14.34
N GLU A 71 24.27 -11.37 -14.90
CA GLU A 71 23.63 -10.11 -14.56
C GLU A 71 22.98 -9.51 -15.81
N HIS A 72 21.72 -9.09 -15.65
CA HIS A 72 20.97 -8.37 -16.67
C HIS A 72 20.52 -7.03 -16.09
N ARG A 73 20.59 -5.97 -16.91
CA ARG A 73 20.04 -4.67 -16.57
C ARG A 73 18.95 -4.30 -17.57
N LEU A 74 17.75 -4.05 -17.07
CA LEU A 74 16.60 -3.61 -17.86
C LEU A 74 16.26 -2.16 -17.53
N LEU A 75 15.94 -1.36 -18.55
CA LEU A 75 15.33 -0.04 -18.36
C LEU A 75 13.88 -0.25 -17.91
N VAL A 76 13.47 0.40 -16.82
CA VAL A 76 12.07 0.34 -16.36
C VAL A 76 11.20 1.12 -17.34
N ALA A 77 10.20 0.46 -17.91
CA ALA A 77 9.34 1.07 -18.92
C ALA A 77 8.62 2.31 -18.37
N GLY A 78 8.58 3.38 -19.18
CA GLY A 78 7.96 4.66 -18.82
C GLY A 78 8.90 5.65 -18.15
N THR A 79 10.18 5.31 -17.96
CA THR A 79 11.19 6.20 -17.37
C THR A 79 12.12 6.85 -18.40
N GLU A 80 11.83 6.72 -19.69
CA GLU A 80 12.74 7.12 -20.77
C GLU A 80 12.75 8.64 -21.07
N ASP A 81 11.96 9.42 -20.35
CA ASP A 81 11.79 10.85 -20.61
C ASP A 81 12.62 11.75 -19.67
N SER A 82 12.21 13.00 -19.46
CA SER A 82 12.96 13.97 -18.65
C SER A 82 12.35 14.23 -17.26
N ALA A 83 11.29 13.50 -16.90
CA ALA A 83 10.72 13.50 -15.56
C ALA A 83 11.74 12.95 -14.55
N ARG A 84 11.78 13.52 -13.35
CA ARG A 84 12.64 12.99 -12.29
C ARG A 84 11.96 11.75 -11.69
N GLU A 85 12.64 10.63 -11.77
CA GLU A 85 12.19 9.37 -11.16
C GLU A 85 12.83 9.20 -9.77
N MET A 86 12.03 8.90 -8.76
CA MET A 86 12.50 8.56 -7.42
C MET A 86 12.19 7.08 -7.16
N ALA A 87 13.19 6.35 -6.68
CA ALA A 87 13.07 4.91 -6.47
C ALA A 87 11.95 4.62 -5.45
N GLY A 88 11.03 3.73 -5.81
CA GLY A 88 9.99 3.26 -4.89
C GLY A 88 10.25 1.82 -4.44
N GLN A 89 9.29 0.93 -4.67
CA GLN A 89 9.30 -0.43 -4.13
C GLN A 89 9.23 -1.49 -5.23
N LEU A 90 9.86 -2.63 -4.95
CA LEU A 90 9.71 -3.88 -5.71
C LEU A 90 8.81 -4.87 -4.95
N VAL A 91 7.88 -5.51 -5.65
CA VAL A 91 7.06 -6.59 -5.11
C VAL A 91 6.97 -7.73 -6.12
N LEU A 92 7.38 -8.92 -5.72
CA LEU A 92 7.23 -10.13 -6.52
C LEU A 92 5.93 -10.86 -6.16
N GLU A 93 5.06 -11.08 -7.16
CA GLU A 93 3.90 -11.96 -7.01
C GLU A 93 4.33 -13.40 -7.34
N GLU A 94 4.41 -14.24 -6.31
CA GLU A 94 5.04 -15.56 -6.42
C GLU A 94 4.28 -16.54 -7.32
N THR A 95 2.99 -16.34 -7.60
CA THR A 95 2.19 -17.27 -8.39
C THR A 95 2.42 -17.08 -9.88
N SER A 96 2.36 -15.85 -10.40
CA SER A 96 2.68 -15.56 -11.80
C SER A 96 4.15 -15.25 -12.04
N GLN A 97 4.95 -15.12 -10.98
CA GLN A 97 6.33 -14.64 -11.08
C GLN A 97 6.41 -13.23 -11.71
N THR A 98 5.34 -12.44 -11.57
CA THR A 98 5.33 -11.06 -12.06
C THR A 98 5.98 -10.16 -11.01
N LEU A 99 7.01 -9.43 -11.43
CA LEU A 99 7.63 -8.41 -10.60
C LEU A 99 6.94 -7.07 -10.86
N TYR A 100 6.39 -6.46 -9.81
CA TYR A 100 5.85 -5.12 -9.87
C TYR A 100 6.88 -4.11 -9.36
N VAL A 101 7.06 -3.03 -10.13
CA VAL A 101 7.84 -1.86 -9.75
C VAL A 101 6.85 -0.73 -9.51
N VAL A 102 6.93 -0.09 -8.35
CA VAL A 102 6.21 1.16 -8.04
C VAL A 102 7.24 2.24 -7.79
N TRP A 103 7.00 3.43 -8.32
CA TRP A 103 7.90 4.56 -8.15
C TRP A 103 7.16 5.90 -8.19
N GLU A 104 7.83 6.91 -7.66
CA GLU A 104 7.37 8.30 -7.71
C GLU A 104 8.02 9.00 -8.88
N ARG A 105 7.22 9.77 -9.61
CA ARG A 105 7.64 10.52 -10.79
C ARG A 105 7.26 11.98 -10.59
N LEU A 106 8.23 12.85 -10.85
CA LEU A 106 8.03 14.29 -10.87
C LEU A 106 8.25 14.81 -12.31
N PRO A 107 7.16 14.97 -13.09
CA PRO A 107 7.23 15.52 -14.44
C PRO A 107 7.82 16.94 -14.44
N ALA A 108 8.48 17.32 -15.53
CA ALA A 108 9.01 18.68 -15.70
C ALA A 108 7.92 19.77 -15.61
N LYS A 109 6.67 19.41 -15.92
CA LYS A 109 5.46 20.21 -15.72
C LYS A 109 4.35 19.27 -15.27
N GLY A 110 3.78 19.53 -14.11
CA GLY A 110 2.73 18.72 -13.54
C GLY A 110 2.91 18.61 -12.05
N ALA A 111 2.04 17.84 -11.43
CA ALA A 111 2.21 17.42 -10.06
C ALA A 111 2.93 16.06 -10.01
N GLU A 112 3.36 15.67 -8.82
CA GLU A 112 3.93 14.37 -8.56
C GLU A 112 2.91 13.25 -8.84
N GLU A 113 3.43 12.15 -9.37
CA GLU A 113 2.68 10.97 -9.80
C GLU A 113 3.28 9.72 -9.13
N VAL A 114 2.43 8.74 -8.83
CA VAL A 114 2.88 7.38 -8.50
C VAL A 114 2.52 6.47 -9.65
N LEU A 115 3.49 5.72 -10.15
CA LEU A 115 3.29 4.78 -11.24
C LEU A 115 3.60 3.36 -10.80
N ALA A 116 2.98 2.40 -11.48
CA ALA A 116 3.32 0.99 -11.39
C ALA A 116 3.55 0.40 -12.78
N VAL A 117 4.46 -0.57 -12.86
CA VAL A 117 4.63 -1.42 -14.05
C VAL A 117 4.90 -2.86 -13.60
N GLY A 118 4.40 -3.84 -14.38
CA GLY A 118 4.69 -5.25 -14.17
C GLY A 118 5.73 -5.76 -15.17
N LEU A 119 6.60 -6.66 -14.72
CA LEU A 119 7.55 -7.42 -15.55
C LEU A 119 7.17 -8.90 -15.50
N GLU A 120 6.90 -9.49 -16.65
CA GLU A 120 6.73 -10.94 -16.81
C GLU A 120 7.82 -11.47 -17.75
N GLY A 121 8.74 -12.26 -17.22
CA GLY A 121 9.95 -12.66 -17.95
C GLY A 121 10.84 -11.46 -18.27
N GLN A 122 10.78 -10.99 -19.52
CA GLN A 122 11.53 -9.81 -20.00
C GLN A 122 10.61 -8.74 -20.61
N GLU A 123 9.29 -8.93 -20.54
CA GLU A 123 8.31 -8.02 -21.12
C GLU A 123 7.67 -7.15 -20.04
N TRP A 124 7.74 -5.84 -20.22
CA TRP A 124 7.06 -4.87 -19.38
C TRP A 124 5.60 -4.72 -19.80
N SER A 125 4.71 -4.56 -18.83
CA SER A 125 3.36 -4.04 -19.07
C SER A 125 3.41 -2.56 -19.45
N ASP A 126 2.28 -2.01 -19.89
CA ASP A 126 2.12 -0.56 -19.95
C ASP A 126 2.18 0.02 -18.52
N PRO A 127 2.85 1.16 -18.29
CA PRO A 127 2.82 1.85 -17.01
C PRO A 127 1.41 2.32 -16.67
N VAL A 128 1.03 2.17 -15.40
CA VAL A 128 -0.26 2.64 -14.88
C VAL A 128 -0.01 3.78 -13.91
N THR A 129 -0.62 4.95 -14.16
CA THR A 129 -0.68 6.04 -13.19
C THR A 129 -1.67 5.70 -12.10
N LEU A 130 -1.18 5.59 -10.86
CA LEU A 130 -1.94 5.18 -9.68
C LEU A 130 -2.56 6.38 -8.97
N THR A 131 -1.79 7.47 -8.88
CA THR A 131 -2.28 8.78 -8.44
C THR A 131 -1.54 9.87 -9.21
N ALA A 132 -2.25 10.96 -9.47
CA ALA A 132 -1.71 12.21 -9.99
C ALA A 132 -2.12 13.31 -8.99
N GLU A 133 -1.25 14.29 -8.78
CA GLU A 133 -1.55 15.44 -7.91
C GLU A 133 -1.57 15.13 -6.41
N ALA A 134 -0.64 14.30 -5.94
CA ALA A 134 -0.35 14.13 -4.52
C ALA A 134 0.87 14.96 -4.12
N GLU A 135 0.90 15.48 -2.90
CA GLU A 135 2.12 15.94 -2.24
C GLU A 135 2.54 14.83 -1.28
N ILE A 136 3.35 13.90 -1.79
CA ILE A 136 3.68 12.65 -1.09
C ILE A 136 4.65 12.97 0.03
N THR A 137 4.31 12.56 1.26
CA THR A 137 5.14 12.79 2.45
C THR A 137 5.86 11.53 2.91
N ALA A 138 5.48 10.37 2.38
CA ALA A 138 6.08 9.07 2.69
C ALA A 138 6.12 8.16 1.46
N THR A 139 7.20 7.39 1.32
CA THR A 139 7.39 6.44 0.22
C THR A 139 6.18 5.49 0.11
N PRO A 140 5.55 5.38 -1.08
CA PRO A 140 4.45 4.47 -1.32
C PRO A 140 4.82 3.02 -1.03
N GLN A 141 3.90 2.32 -0.36
CA GLN A 141 4.00 0.88 -0.14
C GLN A 141 2.98 0.15 -1.00
N LEU A 142 3.42 -0.94 -1.59
CA LEU A 142 2.68 -1.85 -2.43
C LEU A 142 2.63 -3.24 -1.78
N ARG A 143 1.44 -3.85 -1.81
CA ARG A 143 1.26 -5.29 -1.63
C ARG A 143 0.38 -5.84 -2.73
N VAL A 144 0.53 -7.13 -3.02
CA VAL A 144 -0.23 -7.79 -4.08
C VAL A 144 -1.08 -8.89 -3.47
N THR A 145 -2.36 -8.94 -3.86
CA THR A 145 -3.23 -10.10 -3.64
C THR A 145 -3.68 -10.63 -4.99
N ARG A 146 -4.00 -11.92 -5.05
CA ARG A 146 -4.40 -12.59 -6.30
C ARG A 146 -5.52 -13.59 -6.03
N ASP A 147 -6.47 -13.64 -6.94
CA ASP A 147 -7.48 -14.68 -7.00
C ASP A 147 -7.92 -14.97 -8.44
N SER A 148 -8.80 -15.94 -8.62
CA SER A 148 -9.50 -16.18 -9.88
C SER A 148 -10.98 -16.34 -9.65
N PHE A 149 -11.77 -16.01 -10.68
CA PHE A 149 -13.20 -16.19 -10.67
C PHE A 149 -13.73 -16.51 -12.07
N LEU A 150 -14.95 -17.02 -12.12
CA LEU A 150 -15.63 -17.34 -13.37
C LEU A 150 -16.54 -16.18 -13.79
N VAL A 151 -16.45 -15.77 -15.05
CA VAL A 151 -17.38 -14.85 -15.73
C VAL A 151 -18.11 -15.57 -16.85
N ASP A 152 -19.32 -15.12 -17.19
CA ASP A 152 -20.03 -15.59 -18.39
C ASP A 152 -19.24 -15.18 -19.64
N ASP A 153 -19.05 -16.11 -20.58
CA ASP A 153 -18.33 -15.86 -21.84
C ASP A 153 -19.21 -15.27 -22.97
N GLY A 154 -20.48 -14.97 -22.66
CA GLY A 154 -21.48 -14.49 -23.61
C GLY A 154 -22.01 -15.55 -24.57
N LYS A 155 -21.55 -16.80 -24.45
CA LYS A 155 -21.93 -17.96 -25.27
C LYS A 155 -22.59 -19.07 -24.42
N GLY A 156 -22.96 -18.76 -23.18
CA GLY A 156 -23.51 -19.71 -22.22
C GLY A 156 -22.45 -20.61 -21.58
N GLY A 157 -21.16 -20.28 -21.75
CA GLY A 157 -20.04 -20.88 -21.04
C GLY A 157 -19.53 -19.98 -19.91
N ALA A 158 -18.51 -20.47 -19.21
CA ALA A 158 -17.78 -19.71 -18.20
C ALA A 158 -16.32 -19.57 -18.61
N LYS A 159 -15.78 -18.35 -18.50
CA LYS A 159 -14.36 -18.05 -18.64
C LYS A 159 -13.77 -17.83 -17.25
N GLU A 160 -12.65 -18.48 -16.95
CA GLU A 160 -11.84 -18.12 -15.79
C GLU A 160 -11.07 -16.82 -16.08
N VAL A 161 -11.15 -15.88 -15.14
CA VAL A 161 -10.45 -14.60 -15.14
C VAL A 161 -9.57 -14.57 -13.90
N VAL A 162 -8.30 -14.19 -14.10
CA VAL A 162 -7.37 -14.01 -12.99
C VAL A 162 -7.34 -12.55 -12.60
N ARG A 163 -7.59 -12.26 -11.33
CA ARG A 163 -7.56 -10.91 -10.79
C ARG A 163 -6.38 -10.75 -9.87
N THR A 164 -5.62 -9.69 -10.12
CA THR A 164 -4.51 -9.23 -9.28
C THR A 164 -4.87 -7.86 -8.75
N ALA A 165 -4.83 -7.68 -7.43
CA ALA A 165 -5.03 -6.39 -6.80
C ALA A 165 -3.69 -5.86 -6.27
N LEU A 166 -3.29 -4.71 -6.79
CA LEU A 166 -2.17 -3.92 -6.30
C LEU A 166 -2.72 -2.99 -5.20
N HIS A 167 -2.39 -3.28 -3.95
CA HIS A 167 -2.78 -2.50 -2.79
C HIS A 167 -1.72 -1.44 -2.52
N LEU A 168 -2.06 -0.17 -2.73
CA LEU A 168 -1.15 0.95 -2.52
C LEU A 168 -1.52 1.72 -1.27
N LEU A 169 -0.50 2.09 -0.50
CA LEU A 169 -0.63 2.88 0.73
C LEU A 169 0.47 3.95 0.75
N TRP A 170 0.10 5.21 0.93
CA TRP A 170 1.05 6.32 1.11
C TRP A 170 0.49 7.34 2.09
N ALA A 171 1.34 8.28 2.51
CA ALA A 171 0.92 9.47 3.23
C ALA A 171 1.08 10.68 2.31
N GLU A 172 0.12 11.61 2.37
CA GLU A 172 0.18 12.87 1.64
C GLU A 172 -0.27 14.05 2.49
N GLN A 173 0.21 15.24 2.13
CA GLN A 173 -0.24 16.48 2.76
C GLN A 173 -1.68 16.82 2.32
N SER A 174 -2.56 17.05 3.29
CA SER A 174 -3.94 17.51 3.08
C SER A 174 -4.25 18.79 3.88
N GLU A 175 -5.42 19.39 3.66
CA GLU A 175 -5.87 20.59 4.38
C GLU A 175 -5.96 20.36 5.91
N GLY A 176 -6.23 19.12 6.34
CA GLY A 176 -6.35 18.73 7.75
C GLY A 176 -5.04 18.25 8.40
N GLY A 177 -3.91 18.32 7.68
CA GLY A 177 -2.66 17.66 8.05
C GLY A 177 -2.36 16.47 7.15
N GLU A 178 -1.51 15.57 7.60
CA GLU A 178 -1.14 14.38 6.84
C GLU A 178 -2.31 13.37 6.79
N ALA A 179 -2.63 12.89 5.59
CA ALA A 179 -3.65 11.88 5.34
C ALA A 179 -2.99 10.61 4.81
N VAL A 180 -3.44 9.46 5.32
CA VAL A 180 -3.00 8.15 4.83
C VAL A 180 -4.01 7.68 3.78
N ILE A 181 -3.53 7.51 2.56
CA ILE A 181 -4.35 7.17 1.40
C ILE A 181 -4.13 5.71 1.03
N TYR A 182 -5.23 5.01 0.79
CA TYR A 182 -5.25 3.70 0.19
C TYR A 182 -5.84 3.77 -1.22
N ALA A 183 -5.21 3.06 -2.16
CA ALA A 183 -5.77 2.86 -3.50
C ALA A 183 -5.56 1.42 -3.99
N PRO A 184 -6.64 0.69 -4.33
CA PRO A 184 -6.55 -0.58 -5.03
C PRO A 184 -6.46 -0.35 -6.55
N VAL A 185 -5.49 -0.99 -7.21
CA VAL A 185 -5.47 -1.12 -8.67
C VAL A 185 -5.70 -2.55 -9.07
N ILE A 186 -6.73 -2.76 -9.91
CA ILE A 186 -7.19 -4.09 -10.26
C ILE A 186 -6.79 -4.42 -11.69
N LEU A 187 -5.99 -5.47 -11.82
CA LEU A 187 -5.61 -6.07 -13.09
C LEU A 187 -6.43 -7.34 -13.30
N GLU A 188 -7.09 -7.47 -14.45
CA GLU A 188 -7.72 -8.72 -14.88
C GLU A 188 -6.97 -9.27 -16.09
N ASP A 189 -6.49 -10.51 -15.98
CA ASP A 189 -5.63 -11.16 -16.97
C ASP A 189 -4.43 -10.24 -17.36
N GLY A 190 -3.87 -9.53 -16.38
CA GLY A 190 -2.75 -8.59 -16.56
C GLY A 190 -3.12 -7.20 -17.08
N VAL A 191 -4.38 -6.98 -17.47
CA VAL A 191 -4.85 -5.68 -18.01
C VAL A 191 -5.45 -4.84 -16.90
N ASN A 192 -5.03 -3.58 -16.75
CA ASN A 192 -5.66 -2.67 -15.80
C ASN A 192 -7.11 -2.38 -16.21
N ARG A 193 -8.04 -2.72 -15.32
CA ARG A 193 -9.48 -2.53 -15.54
C ARG A 193 -10.10 -1.49 -14.64
N SER A 194 -9.33 -0.76 -13.83
CA SER A 194 -9.90 0.10 -12.79
C SER A 194 -9.20 1.46 -12.69
N PRO A 195 -9.95 2.58 -12.63
CA PRO A 195 -9.42 3.80 -12.06
C PRO A 195 -9.21 3.55 -10.56
N ALA A 196 -8.00 3.79 -10.05
CA ALA A 196 -7.64 3.55 -8.65
C ALA A 196 -8.43 4.50 -7.72
N PRO A 197 -9.48 4.05 -7.00
CA PRO A 197 -10.18 4.96 -6.11
C PRO A 197 -9.26 5.31 -4.94
N ARG A 198 -9.16 6.61 -4.64
CA ARG A 198 -8.42 7.12 -3.48
C ARG A 198 -9.33 7.06 -2.26
N VAL A 199 -8.88 6.41 -1.21
CA VAL A 199 -9.60 6.28 0.05
C VAL A 199 -8.76 6.82 1.18
N VAL A 200 -9.25 7.85 1.86
CA VAL A 200 -8.61 8.42 3.05
C VAL A 200 -8.87 7.48 4.22
N LEU A 201 -7.84 6.77 4.69
CA LEU A 201 -8.00 5.78 5.75
C LEU A 201 -8.26 6.41 7.13
N ASN A 202 -7.86 7.67 7.33
CA ASN A 202 -8.13 8.41 8.57
C ASN A 202 -9.63 8.52 8.86
N ASP A 203 -10.49 8.54 7.82
CA ASP A 203 -11.95 8.68 7.96
C ASP A 203 -12.62 7.49 8.67
N PHE A 204 -11.92 6.36 8.79
CA PHE A 204 -12.43 5.18 9.51
C PHE A 204 -12.08 5.18 10.99
N GLY A 205 -11.23 6.10 11.46
CA GLY A 205 -10.87 6.22 12.87
C GLY A 205 -12.04 6.71 13.73
N THR A 206 -12.12 6.23 14.97
CA THR A 206 -12.98 6.89 15.95
C THR A 206 -12.35 8.23 16.31
N GLY A 207 -13.03 9.33 16.02
CA GLY A 207 -12.53 10.67 16.31
C GLY A 207 -12.09 10.85 17.77
N GLY A 208 -11.23 11.83 18.02
CA GLY A 208 -10.71 12.13 19.34
C GLY A 208 -10.05 13.50 19.38
N SER A 209 -9.69 13.95 20.59
CA SER A 209 -8.83 15.12 20.74
C SER A 209 -7.37 14.70 20.56
N ALA A 210 -6.66 15.35 19.64
CA ALA A 210 -5.21 15.18 19.48
C ALA A 210 -4.51 15.26 20.85
N PRO A 211 -3.58 14.34 21.17
CA PRO A 211 -2.72 14.49 22.33
C PRO A 211 -1.84 15.74 22.19
N GLU A 212 -1.46 16.32 23.32
CA GLU A 212 -0.67 17.56 23.38
C GLU A 212 0.72 17.42 22.74
N VAL A 213 1.25 16.20 22.64
CA VAL A 213 2.52 15.88 21.98
C VAL A 213 2.39 14.56 21.23
N LEU A 214 2.58 14.61 19.91
CA LEU A 214 2.70 13.42 19.09
C LEU A 214 4.17 13.01 18.92
N PRO A 215 4.45 11.70 18.87
CA PRO A 215 5.67 11.15 18.30
C PRO A 215 6.01 11.78 16.94
N GLU A 216 7.20 12.36 16.78
CA GLU A 216 7.72 12.72 15.46
C GLU A 216 7.98 11.44 14.63
N GLY A 217 7.80 11.49 13.31
CA GLY A 217 8.06 10.39 12.36
C GLY A 217 7.03 9.25 12.33
N LEU A 218 6.24 9.06 13.39
CA LEU A 218 5.25 7.97 13.45
C LEU A 218 4.01 8.24 12.56
N GLY A 219 3.68 9.51 12.31
CA GLY A 219 2.61 9.90 11.37
C GLY A 219 3.00 9.61 9.92
N SER A 220 4.24 9.94 9.56
CA SER A 220 4.75 9.91 8.19
C SER A 220 5.27 8.54 7.75
N SER A 221 4.91 7.48 8.47
CA SER A 221 5.41 6.11 8.21
C SER A 221 4.26 5.10 8.30
N PRO A 222 3.22 5.20 7.44
CA PRO A 222 2.22 4.15 7.35
C PRO A 222 2.90 2.83 6.99
N THR A 223 2.33 1.69 7.36
CA THR A 223 2.84 0.35 7.01
C THR A 223 1.75 -0.46 6.34
N LEU A 224 2.13 -1.23 5.32
CA LEU A 224 1.27 -2.17 4.63
C LEU A 224 1.88 -3.57 4.69
N VAL A 225 1.15 -4.54 5.24
CA VAL A 225 1.57 -5.93 5.33
C VAL A 225 0.54 -6.87 4.71
N ARG A 226 0.95 -8.10 4.39
CA ARG A 226 0.01 -9.16 3.97
C ARG A 226 -0.92 -9.48 5.14
N GLY A 227 -2.19 -9.70 4.82
CA GLY A 227 -3.19 -10.12 5.78
C GLY A 227 -3.08 -11.59 6.16
N SER A 228 -4.09 -12.06 6.91
CA SER A 228 -4.20 -13.47 7.34
C SER A 228 -4.49 -14.46 6.21
N ASP A 229 -4.84 -13.96 5.03
CA ASP A 229 -5.13 -14.75 3.82
C ASP A 229 -4.56 -14.06 2.55
N ASP A 230 -4.73 -14.73 1.42
CA ASP A 230 -4.19 -14.30 0.12
C ASP A 230 -5.03 -13.21 -0.56
N HIS A 231 -6.10 -12.75 0.12
CA HIS A 231 -7.06 -11.77 -0.40
C HIS A 231 -7.11 -10.50 0.44
N SER A 232 -6.28 -10.39 1.47
CA SER A 232 -6.26 -9.25 2.39
C SER A 232 -4.87 -8.70 2.61
N VAL A 233 -4.85 -7.41 2.90
CA VAL A 233 -3.69 -6.68 3.40
C VAL A 233 -4.10 -5.93 4.66
N VAL A 234 -3.12 -5.57 5.48
CA VAL A 234 -3.35 -4.80 6.69
C VAL A 234 -2.54 -3.53 6.62
N ALA A 235 -3.23 -2.39 6.70
CA ALA A 235 -2.64 -1.07 6.83
C ALA A 235 -2.56 -0.69 8.30
N GLY A 236 -1.40 -0.20 8.75
CA GLY A 236 -1.18 0.33 10.08
C GLY A 236 -0.60 1.74 10.01
N PHE A 237 -1.15 2.68 10.75
CA PHE A 237 -0.62 4.06 10.77
C PHE A 237 -1.04 4.80 12.03
N VAL A 238 -0.47 5.99 12.24
CA VAL A 238 -0.92 6.93 13.27
C VAL A 238 -1.55 8.14 12.61
N ASP A 239 -2.83 8.36 12.93
CA ASP A 239 -3.54 9.56 12.55
C ASP A 239 -3.09 10.71 13.45
N VAL A 240 -2.30 11.63 12.90
CA VAL A 240 -1.76 12.79 13.63
C VAL A 240 -2.84 13.78 14.05
N SER A 241 -4.00 13.79 13.39
CA SER A 241 -5.08 14.71 13.76
C SER A 241 -5.80 14.29 15.04
N THR A 242 -5.83 12.99 15.34
CA THR A 242 -6.50 12.41 16.52
C THR A 242 -5.51 11.82 17.53
N GLY A 243 -4.26 11.59 17.12
CA GLY A 243 -3.22 10.88 17.85
C GLY A 243 -3.56 9.43 18.16
N ARG A 244 -4.27 8.79 17.25
CA ARG A 244 -4.68 7.41 17.36
C ARG A 244 -3.91 6.54 16.38
N GLN A 245 -3.51 5.36 16.84
CA GLN A 245 -3.00 4.30 16.00
C GLN A 245 -4.20 3.51 15.46
N LEU A 246 -4.27 3.44 14.13
CA LEU A 246 -5.27 2.69 13.39
C LEU A 246 -4.61 1.48 12.73
N THR A 247 -5.30 0.34 12.83
CA THR A 247 -5.02 -0.83 12.00
C THR A 247 -6.28 -1.20 11.24
N ILE A 248 -6.17 -1.37 9.93
CA ILE A 248 -7.28 -1.59 9.02
C ILE A 248 -6.97 -2.80 8.14
N GLU A 249 -7.82 -3.82 8.19
CA GLU A 249 -7.81 -4.90 7.21
C GLU A 249 -8.56 -4.45 5.96
N LEU A 250 -7.90 -4.61 4.82
CA LEU A 250 -8.40 -4.30 3.49
C LEU A 250 -8.48 -5.61 2.72
N ARG A 251 -9.69 -6.09 2.42
CA ARG A 251 -9.91 -7.39 1.80
C ARG A 251 -10.60 -7.26 0.46
N MET A 252 -10.04 -7.89 -0.57
CA MET A 252 -10.70 -8.10 -1.85
C MET A 252 -11.89 -9.05 -1.65
N MET A 253 -13.08 -8.58 -1.99
CA MET A 253 -14.28 -9.41 -1.89
C MET A 253 -14.44 -10.30 -3.11
N PRO A 254 -15.07 -11.49 -2.95
CA PRO A 254 -15.40 -12.36 -4.08
C PRO A 254 -16.15 -11.61 -5.18
N TYR A 255 -15.77 -11.83 -6.44
CA TYR A 255 -16.35 -11.14 -7.60
C TYR A 255 -17.88 -11.23 -7.67
N ALA A 256 -18.46 -12.37 -7.28
CA ALA A 256 -19.90 -12.58 -7.30
C ALA A 256 -20.68 -11.60 -6.41
N LEU A 257 -20.05 -10.99 -5.40
CA LEU A 257 -20.72 -9.97 -4.58
C LEU A 257 -20.93 -8.65 -5.33
N GLY A 258 -19.99 -8.24 -6.19
CA GLY A 258 -20.19 -7.08 -7.07
C GLY A 258 -21.31 -7.34 -8.08
N GLY A 259 -21.41 -8.57 -8.60
CA GLY A 259 -22.51 -9.00 -9.46
C GLY A 259 -23.86 -8.94 -8.75
N LEU A 260 -23.93 -9.46 -7.52
CA LEU A 260 -25.13 -9.40 -6.67
C LEU A 260 -25.55 -7.95 -6.38
N ALA A 261 -24.61 -7.08 -6.00
CA ALA A 261 -24.92 -5.69 -5.67
C ALA A 261 -25.63 -4.99 -6.84
N ARG A 262 -25.11 -5.17 -8.06
CA ARG A 262 -25.76 -4.65 -9.26
C ARG A 262 -27.08 -5.33 -9.57
N GLU A 263 -27.17 -6.65 -9.45
CA GLU A 263 -28.41 -7.36 -9.72
C GLU A 263 -29.54 -6.88 -8.80
N VAL A 264 -29.22 -6.70 -7.52
CA VAL A 264 -30.12 -6.11 -6.53
C VAL A 264 -30.46 -4.66 -6.87
N GLU A 265 -29.48 -3.83 -7.24
CA GLU A 265 -29.72 -2.44 -7.65
C GLU A 265 -30.69 -2.36 -8.83
N ARG A 266 -30.41 -3.10 -9.92
CA ARG A 266 -31.25 -3.16 -11.11
C ARG A 266 -32.66 -3.66 -10.77
N TYR A 267 -32.77 -4.71 -9.95
CA TYR A 267 -34.07 -5.22 -9.52
C TYR A 267 -34.86 -4.16 -8.72
N ILE A 268 -34.20 -3.42 -7.84
CA ILE A 268 -34.81 -2.32 -7.09
C ILE A 268 -35.26 -1.19 -8.03
N LEU A 269 -34.46 -0.83 -9.02
CA LEU A 269 -34.83 0.22 -9.98
C LEU A 269 -36.02 -0.20 -10.87
N ASP A 270 -35.99 -1.42 -11.37
CA ASP A 270 -37.04 -1.97 -12.25
C ASP A 270 -38.35 -2.17 -11.48
N GLU A 271 -38.33 -2.96 -10.40
CA GLU A 271 -39.54 -3.33 -9.64
C GLU A 271 -39.97 -2.24 -8.66
N GLY A 272 -39.03 -1.47 -8.11
CA GLY A 272 -39.35 -0.36 -7.21
C GLY A 272 -40.16 0.74 -7.88
N SER A 273 -39.99 0.92 -9.20
CA SER A 273 -40.82 1.83 -10.00
C SER A 273 -42.29 1.41 -10.06
N LEU A 274 -42.54 0.10 -9.94
CA LEU A 274 -43.87 -0.53 -9.97
C LEU A 274 -44.47 -0.73 -8.57
N ALA A 275 -43.63 -0.75 -7.53
CA ALA A 275 -44.01 -0.93 -6.13
C ALA A 275 -44.64 0.35 -5.53
N GLN A 276 -45.86 0.69 -5.96
CA GLN A 276 -46.63 1.83 -5.42
C GLN A 276 -47.57 1.45 -4.26
N THR A 277 -47.58 0.18 -3.86
CA THR A 277 -48.47 -0.35 -2.82
C THR A 277 -47.68 -1.13 -1.77
N PRO A 278 -48.21 -1.30 -0.54
CA PRO A 278 -47.58 -2.14 0.48
C PRO A 278 -47.23 -3.55 -0.01
N SER A 279 -48.12 -4.20 -0.78
CA SER A 279 -47.85 -5.52 -1.35
C SER A 279 -46.74 -5.50 -2.41
N GLY A 280 -46.56 -4.39 -3.12
CA GLY A 280 -45.44 -4.19 -4.03
C GLY A 280 -44.10 -4.12 -3.29
N PHE A 281 -44.05 -3.41 -2.16
CA PHE A 281 -42.86 -3.37 -1.31
C PHE A 281 -42.53 -4.73 -0.68
N GLU A 282 -43.53 -5.51 -0.27
CA GLU A 282 -43.34 -6.89 0.21
C GLU A 282 -42.74 -7.79 -0.88
N SER A 283 -43.23 -7.68 -2.12
CA SER A 283 -42.69 -8.42 -3.26
C SER A 283 -41.25 -8.03 -3.57
N LEU A 284 -40.95 -6.72 -3.57
CA LEU A 284 -39.61 -6.20 -3.78
C LEU A 284 -38.64 -6.73 -2.70
N ALA A 285 -39.03 -6.63 -1.43
CA ALA A 285 -38.25 -7.13 -0.31
C ALA A 285 -38.02 -8.66 -0.39
N GLY A 286 -39.05 -9.42 -0.78
CA GLY A 286 -38.95 -10.86 -1.00
C GLY A 286 -37.98 -11.22 -2.13
N GLY A 287 -38.01 -10.48 -3.25
CA GLY A 287 -37.10 -10.67 -4.38
C GLY A 287 -35.64 -10.37 -4.03
N VAL A 288 -35.39 -9.21 -3.41
CA VAL A 288 -34.05 -8.85 -2.90
C VAL A 288 -33.55 -9.87 -1.88
N GLY A 289 -34.41 -10.30 -0.95
CA GLY A 289 -34.09 -11.34 0.02
C GLY A 289 -33.71 -12.68 -0.65
N GLY A 290 -34.44 -13.08 -1.69
CA GLY A 290 -34.15 -14.26 -2.49
C GLY A 290 -32.76 -14.21 -3.13
N MET A 291 -32.42 -13.10 -3.78
CA MET A 291 -31.10 -12.90 -4.42
C MET A 291 -29.95 -12.98 -3.41
N ILE A 292 -30.11 -12.35 -2.24
CA ILE A 292 -29.11 -12.39 -1.16
C ILE A 292 -28.93 -13.82 -0.65
N ILE A 293 -30.02 -14.57 -0.42
CA ILE A 293 -29.97 -15.95 0.05
C ILE A 293 -29.31 -16.86 -0.98
N GLU A 294 -29.70 -16.74 -2.25
CA GLU A 294 -29.15 -17.55 -3.34
C GLU A 294 -27.65 -17.32 -3.49
N THR A 295 -27.23 -16.06 -3.62
CA THR A 295 -25.79 -15.74 -3.74
C THR A 295 -25.02 -16.12 -2.48
N GLY A 296 -25.59 -15.86 -1.29
CA GLY A 296 -24.99 -16.30 -0.02
C GLY A 296 -24.78 -17.81 0.04
N SER A 297 -25.77 -18.60 -0.36
CA SER A 297 -25.68 -20.07 -0.37
C SER A 297 -24.60 -20.58 -1.35
N ARG A 298 -24.45 -19.93 -2.50
CA ARG A 298 -23.42 -20.25 -3.50
C ARG A 298 -22.02 -19.89 -3.02
N LEU A 299 -21.86 -18.76 -2.33
CA LEU A 299 -20.57 -18.27 -1.85
C LEU A 299 -20.07 -19.01 -0.60
N PHE A 300 -20.96 -19.29 0.34
CA PHE A 300 -20.59 -19.79 1.67
C PHE A 300 -20.95 -21.28 1.87
N GLY A 301 -21.58 -21.91 0.88
CA GLY A 301 -21.97 -23.32 0.95
C GLY A 301 -22.78 -23.65 2.21
N THR A 302 -22.44 -24.76 2.87
CA THR A 302 -23.05 -25.16 4.15
C THR A 302 -22.38 -24.53 5.38
N ASP A 303 -21.22 -23.91 5.23
CA ASP A 303 -20.38 -23.49 6.35
C ASP A 303 -20.82 -22.16 6.96
N GLY A 304 -21.81 -21.50 6.35
CA GLY A 304 -22.53 -20.36 6.92
C GLY A 304 -21.66 -19.11 7.12
N LEU A 305 -22.34 -18.00 7.42
CA LEU A 305 -21.69 -16.76 7.85
C LEU A 305 -21.30 -16.91 9.34
N ASP A 306 -20.30 -17.74 9.65
CA ASP A 306 -19.93 -18.08 11.05
C ASP A 306 -19.29 -16.90 11.82
N ARG A 307 -19.18 -15.73 11.19
CA ARG A 307 -18.82 -14.49 11.87
C ARG A 307 -19.83 -13.39 11.57
N THR A 308 -20.74 -13.20 12.52
CA THR A 308 -21.64 -12.04 12.58
C THR A 308 -20.82 -10.77 12.86
N TYR A 309 -20.17 -10.23 11.83
CA TYR A 309 -19.54 -8.91 11.88
C TYR A 309 -20.60 -7.81 11.75
N VAL A 310 -21.50 -7.71 12.71
CA VAL A 310 -22.34 -6.52 12.87
C VAL A 310 -21.55 -5.53 13.72
N SER A 311 -20.48 -5.00 13.13
CA SER A 311 -19.64 -3.98 13.77
C SER A 311 -19.79 -2.69 12.98
N SER A 312 -19.94 -1.56 13.68
CA SER A 312 -19.93 -0.21 13.10
C SER A 312 -18.60 0.20 12.46
N ARG A 313 -17.67 -0.74 12.31
CA ARG A 313 -16.29 -0.57 11.81
C ARG A 313 -16.08 -1.20 10.44
N LEU A 314 -17.16 -1.64 9.81
CA LEU A 314 -17.17 -2.26 8.50
C LEU A 314 -17.66 -1.27 7.46
N SER A 315 -16.87 -1.07 6.41
CA SER A 315 -17.24 -0.29 5.23
C SER A 315 -16.91 -1.06 3.95
N MET A 316 -17.57 -0.70 2.86
CA MET A 316 -17.32 -1.24 1.52
C MET A 316 -16.89 -0.11 0.59
N ILE A 317 -15.84 -0.35 -0.19
CA ILE A 317 -15.40 0.52 -1.27
C ILE A 317 -15.75 -0.16 -2.58
N ASP A 318 -16.51 0.54 -3.42
CA ASP A 318 -16.70 0.16 -4.81
C ASP A 318 -15.50 0.66 -5.63
N VAL A 319 -14.87 -0.29 -6.30
CA VAL A 319 -13.74 -0.04 -7.19
C VAL A 319 -14.29 -0.05 -8.61
N PRO A 320 -14.41 1.12 -9.26
CA PRO A 320 -15.04 1.22 -10.57
C PRO A 320 -14.25 0.41 -11.59
N ARG A 321 -14.88 0.08 -12.71
CA ARG A 321 -14.19 -0.52 -13.86
C ARG A 321 -14.13 0.47 -15.01
N SER A 322 -12.94 0.66 -15.57
CA SER A 322 -12.70 1.45 -16.77
C SER A 322 -12.81 0.54 -17.99
N GLU A 323 -14.00 0.37 -18.59
CA GLU A 323 -14.11 0.05 -20.02
C GLU A 323 -15.54 0.07 -20.62
N GLY A 324 -15.62 0.54 -21.86
CA GLY A 324 -16.13 -0.28 -22.98
C GLY A 324 -17.64 -0.44 -23.20
N GLY A 325 -18.53 0.20 -22.44
CA GLY A 325 -19.97 0.18 -22.74
C GLY A 325 -20.72 -1.11 -22.39
N GLU A 326 -20.04 -2.14 -21.87
CA GLU A 326 -20.67 -3.25 -21.16
C GLU A 326 -20.71 -2.98 -19.66
N GLU A 327 -21.85 -3.25 -19.04
CA GLU A 327 -22.10 -3.00 -17.62
C GLU A 327 -21.42 -4.08 -16.77
N VAL A 328 -20.11 -3.96 -16.51
CA VAL A 328 -19.31 -5.01 -15.81
C VAL A 328 -19.21 -4.78 -14.30
N ALA A 329 -19.39 -5.83 -13.49
CA ALA A 329 -19.58 -5.73 -12.02
C ALA A 329 -18.40 -5.01 -11.36
N PRO A 330 -18.65 -4.06 -10.42
CA PRO A 330 -17.55 -3.40 -9.75
C PRO A 330 -16.77 -4.42 -8.92
N HIS A 331 -15.48 -4.15 -8.72
CA HIS A 331 -14.78 -4.86 -7.66
C HIS A 331 -15.14 -4.21 -6.33
N MET A 332 -15.12 -4.99 -5.26
CA MET A 332 -15.42 -4.48 -3.93
C MET A 332 -14.25 -4.77 -3.00
N VAL A 333 -13.87 -3.76 -2.21
CA VAL A 333 -12.92 -3.90 -1.11
C VAL A 333 -13.66 -3.70 0.19
N ARG A 334 -13.53 -4.67 1.09
CA ARG A 334 -13.99 -4.55 2.47
C ARG A 334 -12.93 -3.83 3.29
N VAL A 335 -13.34 -2.79 3.99
CA VAL A 335 -12.54 -2.06 4.97
C VAL A 335 -13.03 -2.44 6.35
N TYR A 336 -12.14 -2.96 7.18
CA TYR A 336 -12.46 -3.34 8.55
C TYR A 336 -11.42 -2.82 9.53
N VAL A 337 -11.83 -1.94 10.44
CA VAL A 337 -10.94 -1.41 11.48
C VAL A 337 -10.73 -2.47 12.57
N THR A 338 -9.61 -3.19 12.47
CA THR A 338 -9.23 -4.25 13.40
C THR A 338 -8.77 -3.68 14.73
N SER A 339 -8.10 -2.52 14.70
CA SER A 339 -7.59 -1.86 15.89
C SER A 339 -7.73 -0.35 15.78
N ASP A 340 -8.11 0.26 16.90
CA ASP A 340 -8.17 1.70 17.05
C ASP A 340 -7.86 2.05 18.51
N ARG A 341 -6.67 2.61 18.77
CA ARG A 341 -6.15 2.88 20.11
C ARG A 341 -5.34 4.18 20.16
N PRO A 342 -5.13 4.81 21.32
CA PRO A 342 -4.20 5.93 21.43
C PRO A 342 -2.80 5.55 20.93
N ALA A 343 -2.13 6.43 20.19
CA ALA A 343 -0.74 6.21 19.79
C ALA A 343 0.17 6.13 21.04
N PRO A 344 1.21 5.29 21.03
CA PRO A 344 2.12 5.19 22.16
C PRO A 344 2.96 6.46 22.26
N THR A 345 3.22 6.92 23.47
CA THR A 345 4.22 7.97 23.68
C THR A 345 5.62 7.41 23.42
N VAL A 346 6.29 7.97 22.40
CA VAL A 346 7.73 7.83 22.16
C VAL A 346 8.42 9.15 22.56
N GLY A 347 9.75 9.12 22.73
CA GLY A 347 10.48 10.35 23.04
C GLY A 347 10.37 11.39 21.92
N ALA A 348 10.37 12.69 22.27
CA ALA A 348 10.39 13.75 21.26
C ALA A 348 11.69 13.69 20.43
N GLY A 349 11.59 14.00 19.13
CA GLY A 349 12.75 14.03 18.24
C GLY A 349 13.32 12.68 17.84
N VAL A 350 12.53 11.60 17.97
CA VAL A 350 12.99 10.25 17.63
C VAL A 350 12.20 9.68 16.46
N GLU A 351 12.91 9.16 15.47
CA GLU A 351 12.35 8.41 14.34
C GLU A 351 11.86 7.04 14.84
N ALA A 352 10.55 6.80 14.75
CA ALA A 352 9.91 5.57 15.19
C ALA A 352 9.24 4.85 14.01
N SER A 353 9.30 3.51 14.03
CA SER A 353 8.64 2.64 13.06
C SER A 353 7.43 1.96 13.69
N LEU A 354 6.34 1.80 12.92
CA LEU A 354 5.18 1.00 13.29
C LEU A 354 5.20 -0.32 12.52
N LEU A 355 5.13 -1.42 13.24
CA LEU A 355 4.98 -2.78 12.70
C LEU A 355 3.60 -3.32 13.11
N VAL A 356 2.90 -4.00 12.22
CA VAL A 356 1.58 -4.60 12.49
C VAL A 356 1.54 -6.07 12.10
N SER A 357 0.72 -6.87 12.80
CA SER A 357 0.47 -8.27 12.47
C SER A 357 -0.49 -8.40 11.27
N GLY A 358 -0.49 -9.56 10.60
CA GLY A 358 -1.39 -9.84 9.48
C GLY A 358 -2.88 -9.98 9.85
N ASP A 359 -3.20 -10.14 11.14
CA ASP A 359 -4.57 -10.03 11.67
C ASP A 359 -4.96 -8.58 12.03
N GLY A 360 -3.98 -7.67 12.07
CA GLY A 360 -4.11 -6.28 12.46
C GLY A 360 -4.46 -6.01 13.94
N GLU A 361 -4.61 -7.03 14.77
CA GLU A 361 -4.96 -6.88 16.19
C GLU A 361 -3.75 -6.47 17.05
N ARG A 362 -2.54 -6.79 16.57
CA ARG A 362 -1.28 -6.50 17.26
C ARG A 362 -0.40 -5.55 16.48
N GLY A 363 0.45 -4.86 17.22
CA GLY A 363 1.46 -3.99 16.67
C GLY A 363 2.63 -3.77 17.60
N VAL A 364 3.73 -3.33 17.03
CA VAL A 364 4.94 -2.90 17.73
C VAL A 364 5.32 -1.52 17.23
N VAL A 365 5.56 -0.61 18.16
CA VAL A 365 6.25 0.65 17.84
C VAL A 365 7.66 0.55 18.38
N CYS A 366 8.65 0.78 17.53
CA CYS A 366 10.07 0.71 17.88
C CYS A 366 10.84 1.93 17.42
N TRP A 367 11.90 2.28 18.15
CA TRP A 367 12.75 3.43 17.87
C TRP A 367 14.15 3.23 18.45
N GLU A 368 15.14 3.86 17.82
CA GLU A 368 16.52 3.75 18.27
C GLU A 368 16.81 4.67 19.48
N ASN A 369 17.65 4.18 20.39
CA ASN A 369 18.21 4.95 21.49
C ASN A 369 19.67 4.53 21.72
N GLY A 370 20.58 5.19 21.01
CA GLY A 370 22.00 4.86 21.05
C GLY A 370 22.28 3.46 20.49
N SER A 371 22.77 2.55 21.33
CA SER A 371 23.08 1.16 20.95
C SER A 371 21.96 0.18 21.26
N SER A 372 20.72 0.65 21.30
CA SER A 372 19.57 -0.20 21.62
C SER A 372 18.34 0.24 20.86
N MET A 373 17.51 -0.72 20.49
CA MET A 373 16.17 -0.51 19.96
C MET A 373 15.20 -0.55 21.14
N LEU A 374 14.52 0.55 21.41
CA LEU A 374 13.41 0.59 22.35
C LEU A 374 12.12 0.21 21.62
N TYR A 375 11.21 -0.48 22.30
CA TYR A 375 9.94 -0.84 21.68
C TYR A 375 8.81 -0.98 22.69
N ARG A 376 7.58 -0.87 22.20
CA ARG A 376 6.33 -1.20 22.90
C ARG A 376 5.49 -2.10 22.03
N GLU A 377 4.82 -3.06 22.66
CA GLU A 377 3.86 -3.94 21.98
C GLU A 377 2.44 -3.54 22.37
N THR A 378 1.48 -3.87 21.54
CA THR A 378 0.06 -3.78 21.87
C THR A 378 -0.29 -4.71 23.04
N GLU A 379 -1.03 -4.20 24.03
CA GLU A 379 -1.55 -4.97 25.17
C GLU A 379 -2.97 -4.50 25.50
N GLY A 380 -3.97 -5.35 25.24
CA GLY A 380 -5.37 -4.97 25.31
C GLY A 380 -5.68 -3.75 24.43
N SER A 381 -6.30 -2.72 25.01
CA SER A 381 -6.61 -1.45 24.32
C SER A 381 -5.46 -0.43 24.34
N GLY A 382 -4.27 -0.80 24.82
CA GLY A 382 -3.14 0.10 25.01
C GLY A 382 -1.81 -0.52 24.58
N TRP A 383 -0.75 -0.12 25.28
CA TRP A 383 0.63 -0.47 24.98
C TRP A 383 1.35 -0.95 26.23
N THR A 384 2.28 -1.88 26.06
CA THR A 384 3.16 -2.32 27.14
C THR A 384 4.05 -1.17 27.63
N SER A 385 4.72 -1.38 28.76
CA SER A 385 5.89 -0.58 29.13
C SER A 385 6.98 -0.66 28.06
N VAL A 386 7.88 0.34 28.06
CA VAL A 386 9.04 0.35 27.16
C VAL A 386 9.93 -0.86 27.45
N ARG A 387 10.23 -1.61 26.40
CA ARG A 387 11.18 -2.71 26.39
C ARG A 387 12.43 -2.31 25.60
N THR A 388 13.50 -3.05 25.80
CA THR A 388 14.81 -2.78 25.18
C THR A 388 15.33 -4.02 24.50
N LEU A 389 15.79 -3.85 23.26
CA LEU A 389 16.49 -4.84 22.47
C LEU A 389 17.91 -4.29 22.21
N PRO A 390 18.96 -4.85 22.85
CA PRO A 390 20.33 -4.39 22.65
C PRO A 390 20.75 -4.57 21.19
N MET A 391 21.25 -3.51 20.57
CA MET A 391 21.83 -3.54 19.21
C MET A 391 23.35 -3.66 19.30
N GLY A 392 23.97 -4.21 18.26
CA GLY A 392 25.42 -4.45 18.26
C GLY A 392 25.92 -4.83 16.87
N ALA A 393 27.18 -5.27 16.78
CA ALA A 393 27.85 -5.52 15.50
C ALA A 393 27.17 -6.55 14.57
N GLY A 394 26.23 -7.35 15.10
CA GLY A 394 25.43 -8.31 14.31
C GLY A 394 23.94 -8.02 14.25
N LEU A 395 23.45 -6.99 14.94
CA LEU A 395 22.04 -6.61 15.00
C LEU A 395 21.93 -5.11 14.78
N ASP A 396 21.79 -4.74 13.52
CA ASP A 396 21.42 -3.40 13.06
C ASP A 396 19.90 -3.20 13.20
N ARG A 397 19.45 -2.01 12.82
CA ARG A 397 18.04 -1.61 12.86
C ARG A 397 17.15 -2.58 12.10
N ASP A 398 17.49 -2.89 10.86
CA ASP A 398 16.62 -3.68 9.97
C ASP A 398 16.46 -5.11 10.50
N LYS A 399 17.55 -5.72 10.98
CA LYS A 399 17.48 -7.03 11.63
C LYS A 399 16.70 -6.98 12.95
N ALA A 400 16.81 -5.90 13.71
CA ALA A 400 16.03 -5.71 14.94
C ALA A 400 14.53 -5.59 14.64
N GLU A 401 14.15 -4.81 13.63
CA GLU A 401 12.76 -4.69 13.18
C GLU A 401 12.23 -6.02 12.64
N GLU A 402 13.05 -6.77 11.90
CA GLU A 402 12.67 -8.09 11.40
C GLU A 402 12.44 -9.10 12.54
N LEU A 403 13.26 -9.10 13.59
CA LEU A 403 13.01 -9.92 14.79
C LEU A 403 11.68 -9.55 15.46
N LEU A 404 11.34 -8.26 15.51
CA LEU A 404 10.07 -7.79 16.06
C LEU A 404 8.88 -8.19 15.16
N ARG A 405 9.06 -8.18 13.84
CA ARG A 405 8.06 -8.66 12.87
C ARG A 405 7.81 -10.16 13.00
N GLN A 406 8.85 -10.98 13.13
CA GLN A 406 8.71 -12.42 13.37
C GLN A 406 7.97 -12.71 14.67
N ARG A 407 8.21 -11.92 15.71
CA ARG A 407 7.48 -12.03 16.98
C ARG A 407 5.99 -11.71 16.84
N LEU A 408 5.61 -10.76 15.97
CA LEU A 408 4.21 -10.49 15.63
C LEU A 408 3.56 -11.64 14.86
N GLN A 409 4.32 -12.53 14.22
CA GLN A 409 3.79 -13.68 13.48
C GLN A 409 3.69 -14.96 14.31
N ALA A 410 4.45 -15.08 15.41
CA ALA A 410 4.59 -16.31 16.20
C ALA A 410 3.43 -16.59 17.19
N HIS A 411 2.54 -15.63 17.39
CA HIS A 411 1.29 -15.80 18.14
C HIS A 411 0.10 -15.57 17.22
#